data_AF-A0AA96F3F6-F1
#
_entry.id   AF-A0AA96F3F6-F1
#
_cell.length_a   1.000
_cell.length_b   1.000
_cell.length_c   1.000
_cell.angle_alpha   90.00
_cell.angle_beta   90.00
_cell.angle_gamma   90.00
#
_symmetry.space_group_name_H-M   'P 1'
#
loop_
_entity.id
_entity.type
_entity.pdbx_description
1 polymer ?
#
loop_
_entity_poly.entity_id
_entity_poly.type
_entity_poly.pdbx_seq_one_letter_code
_entity_poly.pdbx_strand_id
1 'polypeptide(L)' 'MDNNTIVVKGSSDMDALKRKMILQKINELPTDQLTRLGELSEIPKAKSYLESAAKFMTLKVLLK' A
#
# COMPACT_ATOMS: atom_id res chain seq x y z
N MET A 1 -2.94 -19.60 19.52
CA MET A 1 -3.59 -18.51 18.77
C MET A 1 -2.47 -17.65 18.24
N ASP A 2 -2.28 -17.61 16.92
CA ASP A 2 -1.25 -16.75 16.34
C ASP A 2 -1.65 -15.28 16.52
N ASN A 3 -0.83 -14.51 17.23
CA ASN A 3 -1.05 -13.09 17.54
C ASN A 3 -0.85 -12.16 16.32
N ASN A 4 -0.90 -12.69 15.09
CA ASN A 4 -0.54 -11.99 13.86
C ASN A 4 -1.75 -11.54 13.02
N THR A 5 -2.93 -11.42 13.62
CA THR A 5 -4.14 -10.98 12.90
C THR A 5 -4.12 -9.47 12.65
N ILE A 6 -3.89 -9.06 11.40
CA ILE A 6 -4.04 -7.66 10.96
C ILE A 6 -5.51 -7.40 10.59
N VAL A 7 -6.15 -6.45 11.27
CA VAL A 7 -7.53 -6.04 10.96
C VAL A 7 -7.53 -4.96 9.89
N VAL A 8 -8.11 -5.26 8.72
CA VAL A 8 -8.26 -4.30 7.62
C VAL A 8 -9.58 -3.55 7.77
N LYS A 9 -9.52 -2.24 7.99
CA LYS A 9 -10.69 -1.35 8.08
C LYS A 9 -10.91 -0.61 6.76
N GLY A 10 -12.16 -0.50 6.34
CA GLY A 10 -12.61 0.32 5.21
C GLY A 10 -13.86 1.13 5.58
N SER A 11 -14.19 2.16 4.79
CA SER A 11 -15.38 2.99 5.00
C SER A 11 -16.69 2.34 4.54
N SER A 12 -16.59 1.23 3.79
CA SER A 12 -17.69 0.35 3.36
C SER A 12 -17.15 -1.05 3.12
N ASP A 13 -18.03 -2.04 2.96
CA ASP A 13 -17.64 -3.43 2.68
C ASP A 13 -16.81 -3.54 1.38
N MET A 14 -17.18 -2.77 0.36
CA MET A 14 -16.45 -2.73 -0.91
C MET A 14 -15.05 -2.12 -0.76
N ASP A 15 -14.90 -1.08 0.07
CA ASP A 15 -13.58 -0.50 0.38
C ASP A 15 -12.73 -1.50 1.19
N ALA A 16 -13.31 -2.14 2.20
CA ALA A 16 -12.63 -3.16 3.00
C ALA A 16 -12.16 -4.34 2.12
N LEU A 17 -13.00 -4.81 1.20
CA LEU A 17 -12.64 -5.86 0.24
C LEU A 17 -11.48 -5.43 -0.67
N LYS A 18 -11.54 -4.22 -1.24
CA LYS A 18 -10.46 -3.68 -2.09
C LYS A 18 -9.12 -3.60 -1.33
N ARG A 19 -9.14 -3.07 -0.10
CA ARG A 19 -7.96 -3.00 0.76
C ARG A 19 -7.40 -4.39 1.08
N LYS A 20 -8.26 -5.36 1.37
CA LYS A 20 -7.86 -6.76 1.62
C LYS A 20 -7.15 -7.35 0.41
N MET A 21 -7.70 -7.20 -0.79
CA MET A 21 -7.10 -7.69 -2.03
C MET A 21 -5.72 -7.06 -2.31
N ILE A 22 -5.57 -5.75 -2.03
CA ILE A 22 -4.29 -5.05 -2.20
C ILE A 22 -3.25 -5.59 -1.21
N LEU A 23 -3.63 -5.73 0.06
CA LEU A 23 -2.72 -6.23 1.10
C LEU A 23 -2.32 -7.67 0.88
N GLN A 24 -3.20 -8.52 0.33
CA GLN A 24 -2.85 -9.88 -0.07
C GLN A 24 -1.72 -9.89 -1.11
N LYS A 25 -1.81 -9.04 -2.15
CA LYS A 25 -0.75 -8.92 -3.16
C LYS A 25 0.55 -8.38 -2.59
N ILE A 26 0.48 -7.39 -1.69
CA ILE A 26 1.66 -6.85 -1.03
C ILE A 26 2.33 -7.94 -0.17
N ASN A 27 1.55 -8.77 0.52
CA ASN A 27 2.06 -9.84 1.39
C ASN A 27 2.73 -11.00 0.62
N GLU A 28 2.54 -11.09 -0.70
CA GLU A 28 3.26 -12.05 -1.55
C GLU A 28 4.71 -11.61 -1.85
N LEU A 29 5.08 -10.36 -1.53
CA LEU A 29 6.42 -9.84 -1.77
C LEU A 29 7.44 -10.41 -0.77
N PRO A 30 8.70 -10.63 -1.19
CA PRO A 30 9.80 -10.95 -0.28
C PRO A 30 9.98 -9.92 0.84
N THR A 31 10.50 -10.37 1.99
CA THR A 31 10.66 -9.52 3.18
C THR A 31 11.49 -8.27 2.92
N ASP A 32 12.55 -8.33 2.13
CA ASP A 32 13.39 -7.17 1.81
C ASP A 32 12.62 -6.13 0.98
N GLN A 33 11.74 -6.57 0.08
CA GLN A 33 10.85 -5.67 -0.68
C GLN A 33 9.77 -5.06 0.22
N LEU A 34 9.20 -5.84 1.15
CA LEU A 34 8.25 -5.34 2.15
C LEU A 34 8.89 -4.27 3.05
N THR A 35 10.12 -4.49 3.50
CA THR A 35 10.87 -3.51 4.30
C THR A 35 11.04 -2.20 3.54
N ARG A 36 11.50 -2.25 2.29
CA ARG A 36 11.64 -1.05 1.44
C ARG A 36 10.31 -0.35 1.18
N LEU A 37 9.21 -1.10 1.00
CA LEU A 37 7.87 -0.51 0.89
C LEU A 37 7.43 0.18 2.18
N GLY A 38 7.76 -0.41 3.33
CA GLY A 38 7.56 0.20 4.65
C GLY A 38 8.29 1.53 4.75
N GLU A 39 9.59 1.56 4.45
CA GLU A 39 10.41 2.78 4.45
C GLU A 39 9.84 3.85 3.51
N LEU A 40 9.48 3.48 2.27
CA LEU A 40 8.85 4.40 1.32
C LEU A 40 7.53 4.95 1.86
N SER A 41 6.75 4.13 2.55
CA SER A 41 5.47 4.54 3.13
C SER A 41 5.61 5.57 4.24
N GLU A 42 6.80 5.77 4.82
CA GLU A 42 7.06 6.78 5.84
C GLU A 42 7.54 8.12 5.25
N ILE A 43 8.10 8.12 4.04
CA ILE A 43 8.64 9.32 3.40
C ILE A 43 7.50 10.28 2.98
N PRO A 44 7.45 11.53 3.48
CA PRO A 44 6.37 12.47 3.15
C PRO A 44 6.24 12.76 1.66
N LYS A 45 7.37 12.84 0.94
CA LYS A 45 7.37 13.05 -0.51
C LYS A 45 6.71 11.88 -1.25
N ALA A 46 6.98 10.64 -0.84
CA ALA A 46 6.36 9.46 -1.44
C ALA A 46 4.85 9.44 -1.17
N LYS A 47 4.41 9.72 0.06
CA LYS A 47 2.98 9.89 0.40
C LYS A 47 2.31 10.95 -0.48
N SER A 48 2.98 12.08 -0.71
CA SER A 48 2.43 13.18 -1.51
C SER A 48 2.10 12.78 -2.95
N TYR A 49 2.78 11.76 -3.51
CA TYR A 49 2.46 11.22 -4.83
C TYR A 49 1.23 10.31 -4.82
N LEU A 50 0.86 9.75 -3.67
CA LEU A 50 -0.33 8.89 -3.52
C LEU A 50 -1.60 9.70 -3.20
N GLU A 51 -1.46 10.93 -2.70
CA GLU A 51 -2.57 11.79 -2.29
C GLU A 51 -3.38 12.37 -3.45
N SER A 52 -2.83 12.41 -4.68
CA SER A 52 -3.57 12.90 -5.85
C SER A 52 -3.37 12.03 -7.07
N ALA A 53 -4.44 11.85 -7.85
CA ALA A 53 -4.41 11.04 -9.06
C ALA A 53 -3.39 11.58 -10.09
N ALA A 54 -3.30 12.90 -10.25
CA ALA A 54 -2.34 13.52 -11.16
C ALA A 54 -0.88 13.25 -10.75
N LYS A 55 -0.56 13.43 -9.46
CA LYS A 55 0.80 13.14 -8.96
C LYS A 55 1.12 11.66 -9.06
N PHE A 56 0.17 10.79 -8.74
CA PHE A 56 0.35 9.34 -8.89
C PHE A 56 0.64 8.96 -10.34
N MET A 57 -0.07 9.56 -11.30
CA MET A 57 0.19 9.34 -12.72
C MET A 57 1.59 9.81 -13.13
N THR A 58 2.06 10.96 -12.63
CA THR A 58 3.45 11.40 -12.86
C THR A 58 4.46 10.39 -12.33
N LEU A 59 4.28 9.90 -11.10
CA LEU A 59 5.16 8.88 -10.52
C LEU A 59 5.13 7.58 -11.35
N LYS A 60 3.94 7.16 -11.77
CA LYS A 60 3.76 5.95 -12.58
C LYS A 60 4.43 6.05 -13.95
N VAL A 61 4.48 7.24 -14.55
CA VAL A 61 5.20 7.46 -15.82
C VAL A 61 6.70 7.42 -15.60
N LEU A 62 7.21 8.01 -14.51
CA LEU A 62 8.64 8.02 -14.20
C LEU A 62 9.22 6.62 -13.93
N LEU A 63 8.41 5.73 -13.34
CA LEU A 63 8.81 4.37 -12.96
C LEU A 63 8.63 3.32 -14.08
N LYS A 64 8.08 3.71 -15.23
CA LYS A 64 7.90 2.86 -16.41
C LYS A 64 9.06 3.03 -17.38
#